data_AF-A0A377DCN6-F1
#
_entry.id   AF-A0A377DCN6-F1
#
_cell.length_a   1.000
_cell.length_b   1.000
_cell.length_c   1.000
_cell.angle_alpha   90.00
_cell.angle_beta   90.00
_cell.angle_gamma   90.00
#
_symmetry.space_group_name_H-M   'P 1'
#
loop_
_entity.id
_entity.type
_entity.pdbx_description
1 polymer ?
#
loop_
_entity_poly.entity_id
_entity_poly.type
_entity_poly.pdbx_seq_one_letter_code
_entity_poly.pdbx_strand_id
1 'polypeptide(L)'
;MSGWPRIYYKLLNLPLSILVKSKSIPADPAPELGLDTSRPIMYVLPYNSKADLLTLRAQCLAHDLPDPLEPLEIDGTLLPRYVFIHGGPRVFTYYTPKEESIKLFHDYLDLHRSNPNLDVQMVPVSVMFGRAPGREKGEVNPPLRMLNGVQKFFAVLWLGRDSFVRFSPSVSLRRMADEHGTDKTIAQKLARVARMHFARQRLAAVGPRLPARQDLFNKLLASRAIAKAVEDEARSKKISHEKAQQNAIALMEEIAANFSYEMIRLTDRILGFTWNRLYQGINVHNAERVRQLAHDGHELVYVPCHRSHMDYLLLSYVLYHQGLVPPHIAAGINLNFWPAGPIFRRLGAFFIRRTFKGNKLYSTVFREYLGELFSRGYSVEYFVEGGRSRTGRLLDPKTGTLSMTIQAMLRGGTRPITLIPIYIGYEHVMEVGTYAKELRGATKEKESLPQMLRGLSKLRNLGQGYVNFGEPMPLMTYLNQHVPDWRESIDPIEAVRPAWLTPTVNNIAADLMVRINNAGAANAMNLCCTALLASRQRSLTREQLTEHSTATWI
;
A
#
# COMPACT_ATOMS: atom_id res chain seq x y z
N MET A 1 -6.48 -40.83 13.67
CA MET A 1 -6.65 -39.59 14.46
C MET A 1 -7.99 -39.65 15.21
N SER A 2 -8.03 -39.34 16.51
CA SER A 2 -9.24 -39.38 17.34
C SER A 2 -10.36 -38.49 16.76
N GLY A 3 -11.63 -38.86 16.96
CA GLY A 3 -12.78 -38.15 16.36
C GLY A 3 -13.01 -36.74 16.92
N TRP A 4 -12.49 -36.45 18.12
CA TRP A 4 -12.73 -35.21 18.86
C TRP A 4 -12.15 -33.95 18.18
N PRO A 5 -10.87 -33.93 17.73
CA PRO A 5 -10.34 -32.83 16.92
C PRO A 5 -11.15 -32.54 15.65
N ARG A 6 -11.66 -33.58 14.98
CA ARG A 6 -12.41 -33.45 13.72
C ARG A 6 -13.77 -32.79 13.95
N ILE A 7 -14.45 -33.14 15.06
CA ILE A 7 -15.71 -32.52 15.49
C ILE A 7 -15.48 -31.05 15.90
N TYR A 8 -14.43 -30.78 16.68
CA TYR A 8 -14.06 -29.42 17.08
C TYR A 8 -13.81 -28.49 15.88
N TYR A 9 -13.04 -28.94 14.89
CA TYR A 9 -12.81 -28.16 13.68
C TYR A 9 -14.09 -27.94 12.86
N LYS A 10 -14.97 -28.94 12.75
CA LYS A 10 -16.27 -28.77 12.07
C LYS A 10 -17.15 -27.75 12.77
N LEU A 11 -17.22 -27.77 14.11
CA LEU A 11 -18.00 -26.81 14.90
C LEU A 11 -17.47 -25.38 14.78
N LEU A 12 -16.14 -25.20 14.75
CA LEU A 12 -15.54 -23.89 14.52
C LEU A 12 -15.68 -23.41 13.07
N ASN A 13 -15.65 -24.32 12.09
CA ASN A 13 -15.71 -23.96 10.68
C ASN A 13 -17.08 -23.40 10.29
N LEU A 14 -18.16 -23.86 10.92
CA LEU A 14 -19.52 -23.40 10.60
C LEU A 14 -19.69 -21.87 10.76
N PRO A 15 -19.44 -21.25 11.93
CA PRO A 15 -19.54 -19.79 12.06
C PRO A 15 -18.47 -19.06 11.24
N LEU A 16 -17.26 -19.64 11.10
CA LEU A 16 -16.20 -19.03 10.29
C LEU A 16 -16.58 -18.93 8.81
N SER A 17 -17.17 -19.98 8.23
CA SER A 17 -17.58 -19.99 6.82
C SER A 17 -18.61 -18.92 6.46
N ILE A 18 -19.43 -18.51 7.43
CA ILE A 18 -20.45 -17.47 7.26
C ILE A 18 -19.86 -16.07 7.48
N LEU A 19 -19.02 -15.91 8.51
CA LEU A 19 -18.50 -14.62 8.95
C LEU A 19 -17.24 -14.18 8.21
N VAL A 20 -16.44 -15.13 7.73
CA VAL A 20 -15.13 -14.90 7.11
C VAL A 20 -15.24 -15.07 5.60
N LYS A 21 -15.13 -13.94 4.89
CA LYS A 21 -14.98 -13.91 3.44
C LYS A 21 -13.60 -13.39 3.11
N SER A 22 -12.60 -14.23 3.36
CA SER A 22 -11.20 -13.87 3.16
C SER A 22 -10.86 -13.83 1.68
N LYS A 23 -9.99 -12.90 1.28
CA LYS A 23 -9.37 -12.86 -0.05
C LYS A 23 -7.93 -13.37 0.04
N SER A 24 -7.45 -14.05 -0.99
CA SER A 24 -6.04 -14.36 -1.17
C SER A 24 -5.25 -13.13 -1.63
N ILE A 25 -4.00 -13.02 -1.17
CA ILE A 25 -3.02 -12.07 -1.68
C ILE A 25 -1.70 -12.83 -1.90
N PRO A 26 -1.18 -12.93 -3.12
CA PRO A 26 -1.80 -12.46 -4.37
C PRO A 26 -3.10 -13.22 -4.71
N ALA A 27 -3.81 -12.77 -5.74
CA ALA A 27 -5.10 -13.36 -6.13
C ALA A 27 -4.93 -14.82 -6.56
N ASP A 28 -3.86 -15.11 -7.32
CA ASP A 28 -3.52 -16.46 -7.76
C ASP A 28 -2.16 -16.89 -7.19
N PRO A 29 -2.10 -17.44 -5.96
CA PRO A 29 -0.85 -17.67 -5.24
C PRO A 29 0.09 -18.66 -5.90
N ALA A 30 -0.42 -19.72 -6.55
CA ALA A 30 0.45 -20.71 -7.19
C ALA A 30 1.25 -20.13 -8.38
N PRO A 31 0.63 -19.57 -9.43
CA PRO A 31 1.37 -19.02 -10.56
C PRO A 31 2.15 -17.75 -10.21
N GLU A 32 1.59 -16.84 -9.39
CA GLU A 32 2.25 -15.57 -9.08
C GLU A 32 3.48 -15.73 -8.17
N LEU A 33 3.51 -16.77 -7.32
CA LEU A 33 4.63 -17.03 -6.40
C LEU A 33 5.52 -18.20 -6.85
N GLY A 34 5.21 -18.84 -7.99
CA GLY A 34 5.95 -20.01 -8.48
C GLY A 34 5.87 -21.22 -7.55
N LEU A 35 4.71 -21.45 -6.92
CA LEU A 35 4.53 -22.62 -6.05
C LEU A 35 4.29 -23.87 -6.89
N ASP A 36 5.13 -24.89 -6.70
CA ASP A 36 5.02 -26.16 -7.39
C ASP A 36 4.21 -27.16 -6.56
N THR A 37 2.96 -27.45 -6.95
CA THR A 37 2.10 -28.37 -6.19
C THR A 37 2.51 -29.84 -6.31
N SER A 38 3.41 -30.20 -7.24
CA SER A 38 3.99 -31.55 -7.31
C SER A 38 5.00 -31.82 -6.20
N ARG A 39 5.56 -30.77 -5.61
CA ARG A 39 6.52 -30.84 -4.52
C ARG A 39 5.83 -30.68 -3.16
N PRO A 40 6.37 -31.28 -2.09
CA PRO A 40 5.79 -31.12 -0.76
C PRO A 40 5.78 -29.65 -0.31
N ILE A 41 4.63 -29.17 0.18
CA ILE A 41 4.45 -27.81 0.71
C ILE A 41 4.23 -27.87 2.22
N MET A 42 4.96 -27.04 2.97
CA MET A 42 4.76 -26.80 4.40
C MET A 42 4.39 -25.32 4.62
N TYR A 43 3.25 -25.06 5.27
CA TYR A 43 2.79 -23.72 5.58
C TYR A 43 3.33 -23.22 6.92
N VAL A 44 3.89 -22.02 6.94
CA VAL A 44 4.39 -21.38 8.17
C VAL A 44 3.43 -20.26 8.56
N LEU A 45 2.95 -20.26 9.79
CA LEU A 45 2.04 -19.24 10.32
C LEU A 45 2.65 -18.50 11.51
N PRO A 46 2.34 -17.20 11.69
CA PRO A 46 2.94 -16.40 12.76
C PRO A 46 2.48 -16.82 14.16
N TYR A 47 1.19 -17.18 14.34
CA TYR A 47 0.61 -17.48 15.65
C TYR A 47 -0.24 -18.75 15.63
N ASN A 48 -0.22 -19.48 16.74
CA ASN A 48 -1.12 -20.60 16.99
C ASN A 48 -2.58 -20.14 17.12
N SER A 49 -3.27 -20.01 15.97
CA SER A 49 -4.69 -19.70 15.90
C SER A 49 -5.40 -20.71 15.00
N LYS A 50 -6.37 -21.42 15.57
CA LYS A 50 -7.19 -22.38 14.82
C LYS A 50 -8.10 -21.69 13.81
N ALA A 51 -8.56 -20.48 14.10
CA ALA A 51 -9.31 -19.66 13.15
C ALA A 51 -8.44 -19.26 11.95
N ASP A 52 -7.16 -18.90 12.18
CA ASP A 52 -6.22 -18.59 11.10
C ASP A 52 -5.97 -19.83 10.24
N LEU A 53 -5.73 -20.98 10.87
CA LEU A 53 -5.50 -22.24 10.16
C LEU A 53 -6.71 -22.70 9.32
N LEU A 54 -7.94 -22.56 9.84
CA LEU A 54 -9.16 -22.87 9.09
C LEU A 54 -9.41 -21.88 7.94
N THR A 55 -9.06 -20.60 8.15
CA THR A 55 -9.17 -19.59 7.10
C THR A 55 -8.14 -19.82 6.00
N LEU A 56 -6.90 -20.19 6.37
CA LEU A 56 -5.88 -20.65 5.43
C LEU A 56 -6.38 -21.86 4.65
N ARG A 57 -6.90 -22.89 5.32
CA ARG A 57 -7.43 -24.09 4.67
C ARG A 57 -8.48 -23.75 3.61
N ALA A 58 -9.43 -22.88 3.93
CA ALA A 58 -10.45 -22.46 2.97
C ALA A 58 -9.84 -21.82 1.70
N GLN A 59 -8.77 -21.04 1.84
CA GLN A 59 -8.08 -20.45 0.70
C GLN A 59 -7.19 -21.46 -0.04
N CYS A 60 -6.52 -22.38 0.66
CA CYS A 60 -5.76 -23.45 0.02
C CYS A 60 -6.67 -24.28 -0.90
N LEU A 61 -7.82 -24.72 -0.38
CA LEU A 61 -8.80 -25.50 -1.14
C LEU A 61 -9.42 -24.70 -2.30
N ALA A 62 -9.58 -23.39 -2.17
CA ALA A 62 -10.11 -22.54 -3.24
C ALA A 62 -9.11 -22.31 -4.39
N HIS A 63 -7.81 -22.54 -4.14
CA HIS A 63 -6.72 -22.35 -5.11
C HIS A 63 -6.02 -23.66 -5.47
N ASP A 64 -6.66 -24.81 -5.21
CA ASP A 64 -6.11 -26.16 -5.47
C ASP A 64 -4.73 -26.40 -4.83
N LEU A 65 -4.45 -25.73 -3.72
CA LEU A 65 -3.26 -25.95 -2.91
C LEU A 65 -3.51 -27.05 -1.86
N PRO A 66 -2.48 -27.81 -1.46
CA PRO A 66 -2.62 -28.89 -0.48
C PRO A 66 -3.28 -28.45 0.83
N ASP A 67 -4.20 -29.26 1.36
CA ASP A 67 -4.92 -28.96 2.61
C ASP A 67 -3.92 -28.90 3.79
N PRO A 68 -3.81 -27.77 4.51
CA PRO A 68 -2.90 -27.66 5.65
C PRO A 68 -3.23 -28.63 6.79
N LEU A 69 -4.46 -29.14 6.89
CA LEU A 69 -4.85 -30.11 7.93
C LEU A 69 -4.56 -31.56 7.55
N GLU A 70 -4.25 -31.83 6.29
CA GLU A 70 -3.81 -33.16 5.87
C GLU A 70 -2.32 -33.34 6.18
N PRO A 71 -1.93 -34.43 6.86
CA PRO A 71 -0.52 -34.69 7.11
C PRO A 71 0.24 -34.84 5.79
N LEU A 72 1.53 -34.55 5.85
CA LEU A 72 2.45 -34.75 4.76
C LEU A 72 3.26 -36.01 5.05
N GLU A 73 3.17 -36.99 4.16
CA GLU A 73 3.94 -38.22 4.23
C GLU A 73 5.20 -38.07 3.37
N ILE A 74 6.36 -38.27 3.97
CA ILE A 74 7.66 -38.29 3.29
C ILE A 74 8.38 -39.54 3.78
N ASP A 75 8.63 -40.48 2.89
CA ASP A 75 9.41 -41.70 3.18
C ASP A 75 8.90 -42.45 4.43
N GLY A 76 7.59 -42.70 4.49
CA GLY A 76 6.91 -43.35 5.63
C GLY A 76 6.78 -42.50 6.89
N THR A 77 7.37 -41.29 6.92
CA THR A 77 7.27 -40.35 8.05
C THR A 77 6.11 -39.39 7.83
N LEU A 78 5.15 -39.38 8.76
CA LEU A 78 4.01 -38.47 8.75
C LEU A 78 4.31 -37.21 9.57
N LEU A 79 4.37 -36.05 8.91
CA LEU A 79 4.58 -34.75 9.53
C LEU A 79 3.38 -33.80 9.33
N PRO A 80 3.11 -32.88 10.26
CA PRO A 80 2.15 -31.80 10.04
C PRO A 80 2.57 -30.91 8.85
N ARG A 81 1.61 -30.58 7.98
CA ARG A 81 1.82 -29.66 6.84
C ARG A 81 1.89 -28.19 7.24
N TYR A 82 1.76 -27.88 8.53
CA TYR A 82 1.84 -26.51 9.03
C TYR A 82 2.67 -26.41 10.30
N VAL A 83 3.28 -25.24 10.51
CA VAL A 83 4.01 -24.91 11.73
C VAL A 83 3.68 -23.48 12.17
N PHE A 84 3.53 -23.29 13.48
CA PHE A 84 3.34 -21.96 14.08
C PHE A 84 4.65 -21.44 14.64
N ILE A 85 5.08 -20.24 14.30
CA ILE A 85 6.34 -19.68 14.85
C ILE A 85 6.19 -19.31 16.33
N HIS A 86 5.00 -18.89 16.76
CA HIS A 86 4.73 -18.46 18.13
C HIS A 86 3.62 -19.29 18.81
N GLY A 87 3.88 -19.71 20.05
CA GLY A 87 3.00 -20.58 20.84
C GLY A 87 1.79 -19.92 21.53
N GLY A 88 1.48 -18.64 21.28
CA GLY A 88 0.49 -17.88 22.05
C GLY A 88 1.07 -17.15 23.27
N PRO A 89 0.25 -16.45 24.09
CA PRO A 89 0.74 -15.63 25.20
C PRO A 89 1.08 -16.47 26.45
N ARG A 90 2.21 -16.16 27.09
CA ARG A 90 2.51 -16.47 28.50
C ARG A 90 2.57 -15.15 29.28
N VAL A 91 2.22 -15.18 30.57
CA VAL A 91 2.02 -14.01 31.44
C VAL A 91 3.26 -13.11 31.60
N PHE A 92 4.46 -13.59 31.24
CA PHE A 92 5.69 -12.80 31.25
C PHE A 92 6.29 -12.65 29.85
N THR A 93 6.57 -11.41 29.46
CA THR A 93 7.08 -10.99 28.15
C THR A 93 8.58 -11.25 28.00
N TYR A 94 8.94 -12.48 27.62
CA TYR A 94 10.15 -12.75 26.84
C TYR A 94 9.80 -13.78 25.76
N TYR A 95 10.30 -13.56 24.54
CA TYR A 95 10.09 -14.47 23.42
C TYR A 95 10.75 -15.81 23.72
N THR A 96 9.94 -16.88 23.74
CA THR A 96 10.43 -18.25 23.71
C THR A 96 9.79 -18.92 22.49
N PRO A 97 10.58 -19.35 21.48
CA PRO A 97 10.05 -20.18 20.40
C PRO A 97 9.38 -21.41 21.02
N LYS A 98 8.29 -21.90 20.44
CA LYS A 98 7.71 -23.17 20.88
C LYS A 98 8.72 -24.27 20.56
N GLU A 99 9.15 -25.05 21.55
CA GLU A 99 10.07 -26.17 21.32
C GLU A 99 9.53 -27.12 20.25
N GLU A 100 8.21 -27.34 20.22
CA GLU A 100 7.54 -28.14 19.19
C GLU A 100 7.73 -27.59 17.76
N SER A 101 7.80 -26.27 17.59
CA SER A 101 7.98 -25.66 16.26
C SER A 101 9.42 -25.79 15.79
N ILE A 102 10.39 -25.59 16.69
CA ILE A 102 11.80 -25.85 16.40
C ILE A 102 12.00 -27.33 16.09
N LYS A 103 11.38 -28.22 16.87
CA LYS A 103 11.41 -29.66 16.65
C LYS A 103 10.85 -30.00 15.27
N LEU A 104 9.69 -29.48 14.90
CA LEU A 104 9.11 -29.75 13.58
C LEU A 104 9.99 -29.24 12.44
N PHE A 105 10.58 -28.04 12.55
CA PHE A 105 11.56 -27.56 11.56
C PHE A 105 12.77 -28.49 11.45
N HIS A 106 13.28 -28.95 12.59
CA HIS A 106 14.39 -29.90 12.63
C HIS A 106 14.01 -31.24 11.98
N ASP A 107 12.84 -31.81 12.32
CA ASP A 107 12.35 -33.06 11.75
C ASP A 107 12.24 -32.96 10.21
N TYR A 108 11.75 -31.83 9.69
CA TYR A 108 11.74 -31.57 8.24
C TYR A 108 13.14 -31.45 7.65
N LEU A 109 14.06 -30.74 8.30
CA LEU A 109 15.44 -30.59 7.81
C LEU A 109 16.19 -31.93 7.83
N ASP A 110 15.97 -32.76 8.85
CA ASP A 110 16.60 -34.08 8.96
C ASP A 110 16.15 -35.03 7.83
N LEU A 111 14.90 -34.98 7.39
CA LEU A 111 14.43 -35.75 6.22
C LEU A 111 15.20 -35.40 4.95
N HIS A 112 15.73 -34.18 4.83
CA HIS A 112 16.56 -33.77 3.69
C HIS A 112 17.96 -34.41 3.72
N ARG A 113 18.43 -34.93 4.87
CA ARG A 113 19.69 -35.70 4.94
C ARG A 113 19.56 -37.05 4.26
N SER A 114 18.44 -37.76 4.47
CA SER A 114 18.22 -39.11 3.96
C SER A 114 17.61 -39.14 2.56
N ASN A 115 17.04 -38.04 2.08
CA ASN A 115 16.32 -37.98 0.81
C ASN A 115 16.90 -36.90 -0.13
N PRO A 116 17.93 -37.18 -0.94
CA PRO A 116 18.61 -36.17 -1.78
C PRO A 116 17.68 -35.39 -2.73
N ASN A 117 16.66 -36.06 -3.27
CA ASN A 117 15.71 -35.46 -4.22
C ASN A 117 14.55 -34.69 -3.53
N LEU A 118 14.45 -34.75 -2.20
CA LEU A 118 13.43 -34.02 -1.46
C LEU A 118 13.76 -32.54 -1.46
N ASP A 119 12.77 -31.73 -1.83
CA ASP A 119 12.82 -30.27 -1.68
C ASP A 119 11.47 -29.71 -1.24
N VAL A 120 11.27 -29.70 0.08
CA VAL A 120 10.06 -29.16 0.72
C VAL A 120 10.02 -27.64 0.56
N GLN A 121 8.89 -27.15 0.05
CA GLN A 121 8.60 -25.72 -0.08
C GLN A 121 8.00 -25.18 1.23
N MET A 122 8.78 -24.38 1.95
CA MET A 122 8.29 -23.65 3.12
C MET A 122 7.59 -22.37 2.66
N VAL A 123 6.26 -22.29 2.82
CA VAL A 123 5.44 -21.15 2.38
C VAL A 123 4.98 -20.33 3.59
N PRO A 124 5.52 -19.12 3.82
CA PRO A 124 5.04 -18.24 4.88
C PRO A 124 3.66 -17.68 4.54
N VAL A 125 2.70 -17.87 5.44
CA VAL A 125 1.32 -17.40 5.28
C VAL A 125 0.86 -16.57 6.46
N SER A 126 0.39 -15.36 6.16
CA SER A 126 -0.20 -14.43 7.12
C SER A 126 -1.71 -14.37 6.97
N VAL A 127 -2.45 -14.72 8.02
CA VAL A 127 -3.91 -14.50 8.07
C VAL A 127 -4.19 -13.27 8.92
N MET A 128 -4.87 -12.28 8.33
CA MET A 128 -5.12 -11.00 8.97
C MET A 128 -6.61 -10.72 9.02
N PHE A 129 -7.12 -10.48 10.24
CA PHE A 129 -8.49 -10.05 10.50
C PHE A 129 -8.46 -8.56 10.84
N GLY A 130 -8.81 -7.73 9.87
CA GLY A 130 -8.60 -6.30 9.89
C GLY A 130 -7.14 -5.83 9.89
N ARG A 131 -6.99 -4.52 9.72
CA ARG A 131 -5.73 -3.79 9.45
C ARG A 131 -5.60 -2.50 10.26
N ALA A 132 -6.17 -2.46 11.46
CA ALA A 132 -6.06 -1.28 12.32
C ALA A 132 -4.60 -1.06 12.77
N PRO A 133 -3.98 0.12 12.51
CA PRO A 133 -2.61 0.45 12.93
C PRO A 133 -2.40 0.55 14.43
N GLY A 134 -3.47 0.65 15.21
CA GLY A 134 -3.38 0.93 16.64
C GLY A 134 -2.97 2.38 16.91
N ARG A 135 -2.97 2.76 18.18
CA ARG A 135 -2.61 4.13 18.65
C ARG A 135 -1.32 4.12 19.46
N GLU A 136 -0.57 5.22 19.43
CA GLU A 136 0.70 5.32 20.17
C GLU A 136 0.52 5.34 21.70
N LYS A 137 -0.51 6.04 22.20
CA LYS A 137 -0.89 6.05 23.63
C LYS A 137 -2.01 5.04 23.89
N GLY A 138 -1.87 4.25 24.95
CA GLY A 138 -2.92 3.36 25.47
C GLY A 138 -2.92 1.92 24.94
N GLU A 139 -2.05 1.57 23.98
CA GLU A 139 -1.87 0.19 23.51
C GLU A 139 -0.43 -0.30 23.70
N VAL A 140 -0.19 -1.00 24.82
CA VAL A 140 1.04 -1.77 25.03
C VAL A 140 0.88 -3.09 24.27
N ASN A 141 1.37 -3.19 23.04
CA ASN A 141 1.54 -4.49 22.37
C ASN A 141 2.66 -4.45 21.32
N PRO A 142 3.34 -5.57 21.03
CA PRO A 142 4.43 -5.65 20.04
C PRO A 142 3.93 -5.47 18.58
N PRO A 143 4.83 -5.29 17.58
CA PRO A 143 4.49 -5.16 16.15
C PRO A 143 3.61 -6.30 15.63
N LEU A 144 3.70 -7.46 16.29
CA LEU A 144 2.89 -8.65 16.09
C LEU A 144 1.70 -8.65 17.08
N ARG A 145 0.54 -8.10 16.67
CA ARG A 145 -0.69 -8.09 17.49
C ARG A 145 -1.27 -9.50 17.58
N MET A 146 -1.02 -10.16 18.70
CA MET A 146 -1.63 -11.44 19.04
C MET A 146 -3.01 -11.19 19.65
N LEU A 147 -4.05 -11.82 19.13
CA LEU A 147 -5.40 -11.76 19.69
C LEU A 147 -5.64 -13.04 20.49
N ASN A 148 -6.11 -12.93 21.74
CA ASN A 148 -6.56 -14.11 22.50
C ASN A 148 -7.85 -14.69 21.89
N GLY A 149 -8.30 -15.88 22.32
CA GLY A 149 -9.45 -16.57 21.70
C GLY A 149 -10.74 -15.74 21.65
N VAL A 150 -11.04 -14.99 22.72
CA VAL A 150 -12.23 -14.11 22.81
C VAL A 150 -12.08 -12.88 21.92
N GLN A 151 -10.93 -12.21 21.95
CA GLN A 151 -10.60 -11.09 21.06
C GLN A 151 -10.63 -11.53 19.59
N LYS A 152 -10.19 -12.75 19.29
CA LYS A 152 -10.24 -13.34 17.95
C LYS A 152 -11.68 -13.62 17.53
N PHE A 153 -12.52 -14.14 18.42
CA PHE A 153 -13.95 -14.32 18.15
C PHE A 153 -14.63 -13.00 17.78
N PHE A 154 -14.40 -11.93 18.56
CA PHE A 154 -14.93 -10.60 18.23
C PHE A 154 -14.31 -10.00 16.96
N ALA A 155 -13.02 -10.21 16.72
CA ALA A 155 -12.38 -9.81 15.48
C ALA A 155 -12.99 -10.55 14.27
N VAL A 156 -13.26 -11.84 14.36
CA VAL A 156 -13.95 -12.60 13.32
C VAL A 156 -15.37 -12.05 13.11
N LEU A 157 -16.11 -11.76 14.17
CA LEU A 157 -17.47 -11.24 14.09
C LEU A 157 -17.53 -9.85 13.41
N TRP A 158 -16.65 -8.92 13.81
CA TRP A 158 -16.66 -7.54 13.31
C TRP A 158 -15.81 -7.31 12.07
N LEU A 159 -14.73 -8.08 11.89
CA LEU A 159 -13.69 -7.91 10.86
C LEU A 159 -13.59 -9.11 9.91
N GLY A 160 -14.36 -10.18 10.08
CA GLY A 160 -14.26 -11.38 9.23
C GLY A 160 -14.43 -11.11 7.73
N ARG A 161 -15.28 -10.13 7.38
CA ARG A 161 -15.47 -9.66 5.99
C ARG A 161 -14.40 -8.68 5.50
N ASP A 162 -13.50 -8.23 6.38
CA ASP A 162 -12.29 -7.47 6.06
C ASP A 162 -11.08 -8.29 6.54
N SER A 163 -10.99 -9.50 5.98
CA SER A 163 -9.88 -10.41 6.23
C SER A 163 -9.21 -10.80 4.92
N PHE A 164 -7.94 -11.15 4.99
CA PHE A 164 -7.20 -11.71 3.87
C PHE A 164 -6.17 -12.73 4.34
N VAL A 165 -5.80 -13.62 3.43
CA VAL A 165 -4.73 -14.60 3.57
C VAL A 165 -3.63 -14.21 2.60
N ARG A 166 -2.50 -13.77 3.13
CA ARG A 166 -1.33 -13.41 2.33
C ARG A 166 -0.36 -14.59 2.25
N PHE A 167 -0.21 -15.15 1.06
CA PHE A 167 0.85 -16.09 0.72
C PHE A 167 2.13 -15.31 0.40
N SER A 168 3.28 -15.91 0.69
CA SER A 168 4.60 -15.33 0.40
C SER A 168 5.39 -16.30 -0.49
N PRO A 169 6.42 -15.81 -1.20
CA PRO A 169 7.34 -16.68 -1.93
C PRO A 169 7.85 -17.83 -1.04
N SER A 170 7.95 -19.02 -1.62
CA SER A 170 8.41 -20.20 -0.90
C SER A 170 9.91 -20.14 -0.66
N VAL A 171 10.35 -20.76 0.44
CA VAL A 171 11.76 -21.01 0.73
C VAL A 171 12.00 -22.51 0.61
N SER A 172 12.97 -22.89 -0.22
CA SER A 172 13.39 -24.29 -0.35
C SER A 172 14.10 -24.75 0.92
N LEU A 173 13.58 -25.78 1.58
CA LEU A 173 14.26 -26.39 2.72
C LEU A 173 15.49 -27.20 2.31
N ARG A 174 15.53 -27.74 1.08
CA ARG A 174 16.75 -28.34 0.49
C ARG A 174 17.88 -27.34 0.47
N ARG A 175 17.66 -26.19 -0.15
CA ARG A 175 18.67 -25.12 -0.23
C ARG A 175 19.16 -24.70 1.15
N MET A 176 18.24 -24.58 2.10
CA MET A 176 18.60 -24.26 3.49
C MET A 176 19.44 -25.36 4.16
N ALA A 177 19.11 -26.63 3.91
CA ALA A 177 19.84 -27.78 4.41
C ALA A 177 21.27 -27.84 3.82
N ASP A 178 21.41 -27.56 2.52
CA ASP A 178 22.68 -27.63 1.82
C ASP A 178 23.61 -26.45 2.17
N GLU A 179 23.08 -25.22 2.25
CA GLU A 179 23.87 -24.00 2.51
C GLU A 179 24.24 -23.83 3.99
N HIS A 180 23.43 -24.36 4.91
CA HIS A 180 23.60 -24.09 6.32
C HIS A 180 23.72 -25.34 7.19
N GLY A 181 23.28 -26.52 6.72
CA GLY A 181 23.14 -27.75 7.50
C GLY A 181 21.70 -28.01 7.99
N THR A 182 21.52 -28.97 8.88
CA THR A 182 20.18 -29.35 9.39
C THR A 182 20.11 -29.41 10.91
N ASP A 183 21.03 -28.76 11.60
CA ASP A 183 21.09 -28.77 13.06
C ASP A 183 19.95 -27.93 13.70
N LYS A 184 19.85 -28.04 15.03
CA LYS A 184 18.87 -27.28 15.81
C LYS A 184 19.11 -25.77 15.74
N THR A 185 20.32 -25.31 15.45
CA THR A 185 20.65 -23.88 15.36
C THR A 185 20.02 -23.24 14.12
N ILE A 186 19.97 -23.97 13.01
CA ILE A 186 19.33 -23.51 11.76
C ILE A 186 17.83 -23.47 11.90
N ALA A 187 17.22 -24.46 12.58
CA ALA A 187 15.79 -24.43 12.89
C ALA A 187 15.42 -23.16 13.70
N GLN A 188 16.26 -22.74 14.65
CA GLN A 188 16.08 -21.48 15.38
C GLN A 188 16.26 -20.25 14.48
N LYS A 189 17.26 -20.26 13.59
CA LYS A 189 17.51 -19.18 12.62
C LYS A 189 16.32 -19.02 11.68
N LEU A 190 15.76 -20.11 11.15
CA LEU A 190 14.56 -20.13 10.31
C LEU A 190 13.35 -19.53 11.03
N ALA A 191 13.09 -19.95 12.28
CA ALA A 191 12.01 -19.40 13.09
C ALA A 191 12.18 -17.89 13.32
N ARG A 192 13.42 -17.42 13.57
CA ARG A 192 13.73 -15.98 13.74
C ARG A 192 13.53 -15.19 12.45
N VAL A 193 14.01 -15.69 11.31
CA VAL A 193 13.86 -15.05 10.00
C VAL A 193 12.40 -14.95 9.63
N ALA A 194 11.63 -16.02 9.77
CA ALA A 194 10.22 -16.01 9.44
C ALA A 194 9.39 -15.13 10.41
N ARG A 195 9.82 -14.95 11.66
CA ARG A 195 9.25 -13.92 12.55
C ARG A 195 9.48 -12.50 12.02
N MET A 196 10.71 -12.18 11.60
CA MET A 196 11.03 -10.86 11.04
C MET A 196 10.25 -10.60 9.76
N HIS A 197 10.10 -11.62 8.91
CA HIS A 197 9.25 -11.61 7.72
C HIS A 197 7.81 -11.20 8.08
N PHE A 198 7.17 -11.90 9.02
CA PHE A 198 5.80 -11.58 9.43
C PHE A 198 5.65 -10.20 10.08
N ALA A 199 6.65 -9.74 10.83
CA ALA A 199 6.64 -8.40 11.41
C ALA A 199 6.66 -7.32 10.31
N ARG A 200 7.51 -7.48 9.29
CA ARG A 200 7.59 -6.57 8.13
C ARG A 200 6.31 -6.62 7.29
N GLN A 201 5.79 -7.81 6.99
CA GLN A 201 4.52 -7.96 6.26
C GLN A 201 3.36 -7.27 6.97
N ARG A 202 3.28 -7.43 8.29
CA ARG A 202 2.25 -6.77 9.08
C ARG A 202 2.40 -5.25 9.04
N LEU A 203 3.62 -4.73 9.19
CA LEU A 203 3.88 -3.30 9.10
C LEU A 203 3.48 -2.74 7.73
N ALA A 204 3.77 -3.44 6.63
CA ALA A 204 3.38 -3.03 5.27
C ALA A 204 1.85 -2.98 5.07
N ALA A 205 1.13 -3.94 5.65
CA ALA A 205 -0.33 -4.04 5.49
C ALA A 205 -1.12 -3.09 6.39
N VAL A 206 -0.56 -2.76 7.55
CA VAL A 206 -1.25 -2.02 8.61
C VAL A 206 -0.78 -0.57 8.67
N GLY A 207 0.46 -0.30 8.28
CA GLY A 207 1.14 0.98 8.46
C GLY A 207 1.68 1.17 9.88
N PRO A 208 2.45 2.25 10.10
CA PRO A 208 2.90 2.62 11.42
C PRO A 208 1.74 3.13 12.28
N ARG A 209 1.94 3.13 13.61
CA ARG A 209 0.92 3.57 14.57
C ARG A 209 0.52 5.01 14.34
N LEU A 210 -0.74 5.34 14.60
CA LEU A 210 -1.24 6.69 14.47
C LEU A 210 -1.03 7.46 15.79
N PRO A 211 -0.33 8.62 15.77
CA PRO A 211 -0.28 9.50 16.93
C PRO A 211 -1.67 10.04 17.23
N ALA A 212 -1.91 10.40 18.49
CA ALA A 212 -2.99 11.33 18.77
C ALA A 212 -2.69 12.64 18.04
N ARG A 213 -3.69 13.24 17.40
CA ARG A 213 -3.52 14.47 16.60
C ARG A 213 -2.85 15.60 17.39
N GLN A 214 -3.17 15.72 18.68
CA GLN A 214 -2.55 16.72 19.55
C GLN A 214 -1.06 16.42 19.81
N ASP A 215 -0.68 15.14 19.97
CA ASP A 215 0.72 14.76 20.15
C ASP A 215 1.55 15.05 18.90
N LEU A 216 0.97 14.84 17.71
CA LEU A 216 1.57 15.25 16.44
C LEU A 216 1.80 16.77 16.39
N PHE A 217 0.80 17.57 16.77
CA PHE A 217 0.91 19.02 16.76
C PHE A 217 1.92 19.55 17.78
N ASN A 218 1.93 18.98 18.99
CA ASN A 218 2.90 19.32 20.01
C ASN A 218 4.33 19.02 19.54
N LYS A 219 4.55 17.88 18.87
CA LYS A 219 5.86 17.52 18.30
C LYS A 219 6.27 18.51 17.20
N LEU A 220 5.35 18.88 16.31
CA LEU A 220 5.63 19.84 15.24
C LEU A 220 5.95 21.23 15.81
N LEU A 221 5.18 21.73 16.77
CA LEU A 221 5.44 23.01 17.44
C LEU A 221 6.79 23.03 18.16
N ALA A 222 7.24 21.89 18.70
CA ALA A 222 8.56 21.75 19.31
C ALA A 222 9.72 21.70 18.29
N SER A 223 9.44 21.61 16.98
CA SER A 223 10.49 21.66 15.97
C SER A 223 11.16 23.03 15.93
N ARG A 224 12.50 23.04 15.86
CA ARG A 224 13.28 24.29 15.78
C ARG A 224 12.87 25.14 14.57
N ALA A 225 12.56 24.49 13.45
CA ALA A 225 12.13 25.16 12.22
C ALA A 225 10.81 25.93 12.42
N ILE A 226 9.79 25.32 13.04
CA ILE A 226 8.52 26.01 13.31
C ILE A 226 8.69 27.07 14.40
N ALA A 227 9.44 26.79 15.47
CA ALA A 227 9.71 27.79 16.51
C ALA A 227 10.34 29.07 15.91
N LYS A 228 11.37 28.93 15.07
CA LYS A 228 11.99 30.05 14.34
C LYS A 228 11.00 30.75 13.40
N ALA A 229 10.17 30.00 12.68
CA ALA A 229 9.17 30.58 11.77
C ALA A 229 8.05 31.32 12.53
N VAL A 230 7.69 30.88 13.73
CA VAL A 230 6.73 31.55 14.63
C VAL A 230 7.33 32.85 15.15
N GLU A 231 8.60 32.84 15.56
CA GLU A 231 9.31 34.06 15.98
C GLU A 231 9.43 35.08 14.84
N ASP A 232 9.82 34.64 13.64
CA ASP A 232 9.89 35.48 12.43
C ASP A 232 8.52 36.07 12.07
N GLU A 233 7.45 35.30 12.17
CA GLU A 233 6.06 35.75 11.95
C GLU A 233 5.66 36.81 12.98
N ALA A 234 5.96 36.58 14.27
CA ALA A 234 5.66 37.52 15.35
C ALA A 234 6.36 38.87 15.12
N ARG A 235 7.65 38.84 14.78
CA ARG A 235 8.45 40.04 14.49
C ARG A 235 7.97 40.77 13.24
N SER A 236 7.82 40.07 12.11
CA SER A 236 7.47 40.69 10.82
C SER A 236 6.05 41.27 10.79
N LYS A 237 5.09 40.62 11.45
CA LYS A 237 3.69 41.07 11.50
C LYS A 237 3.36 41.91 12.72
N LYS A 238 4.33 42.14 13.62
CA LYS A 238 4.16 42.89 14.88
C LYS A 238 3.00 42.35 15.73
N ILE A 239 2.91 41.03 15.86
CA ILE A 239 1.91 40.33 16.68
C ILE A 239 2.60 39.65 17.87
N SER A 240 1.83 39.32 18.92
CA SER A 240 2.38 38.56 20.05
C SER A 240 2.86 37.17 19.61
N HIS A 241 3.86 36.63 20.32
CA HIS A 241 4.35 35.27 20.09
C HIS A 241 3.22 34.24 20.20
N GLU A 242 2.33 34.40 21.18
CA GLU A 242 1.15 33.54 21.36
C GLU A 242 0.24 33.57 20.12
N LYS A 243 0.00 34.76 19.54
CA LYS A 243 -0.82 34.87 18.33
C LYS A 243 -0.16 34.21 17.12
N ALA A 244 1.15 34.34 16.97
CA ALA A 244 1.91 33.67 15.92
C ALA A 244 1.87 32.14 16.08
N GLN A 245 1.96 31.64 17.32
CA GLN A 245 1.83 30.21 17.63
C GLN A 245 0.40 29.70 17.34
N GLN A 246 -0.64 30.45 17.68
CA GLN A 246 -2.02 30.13 17.31
C GLN A 246 -2.20 30.08 15.78
N ASN A 247 -1.58 31.01 15.05
CA ASN A 247 -1.58 30.95 13.59
C ASN A 247 -0.91 29.66 13.08
N ALA A 248 0.21 29.24 13.66
CA ALA A 248 0.86 27.98 13.29
C ALA A 248 -0.05 26.76 13.54
N ILE A 249 -0.76 26.72 14.69
CA ILE A 249 -1.74 25.67 15.00
C ILE A 249 -2.87 25.65 13.97
N ALA A 250 -3.44 26.81 13.62
CA ALA A 250 -4.48 26.89 12.59
C ALA A 250 -4.00 26.37 11.23
N LEU A 251 -2.74 26.64 10.87
CA LEU A 251 -2.14 26.09 9.65
C LEU A 251 -1.93 24.56 9.76
N MET A 252 -1.50 24.04 10.91
CA MET A 252 -1.43 22.59 11.15
C MET A 252 -2.82 21.94 11.02
N GLU A 253 -3.87 22.59 11.52
CA GLU A 253 -5.25 22.11 11.38
C GLU A 253 -5.72 22.10 9.93
N GLU A 254 -5.39 23.15 9.17
CA GLU A 254 -5.66 23.24 7.75
C GLU A 254 -4.95 22.13 6.97
N ILE A 255 -3.68 21.87 7.28
CA ILE A 255 -2.85 20.93 6.53
C ILE A 255 -3.16 19.48 6.91
N ALA A 256 -3.09 19.13 8.19
CA ALA A 256 -2.94 17.75 8.63
C ALA A 256 -4.15 16.83 8.37
N ALA A 257 -3.86 15.60 7.97
CA ALA A 257 -4.83 14.51 7.92
C ALA A 257 -5.32 14.09 9.33
N ASN A 258 -6.39 13.32 9.38
CA ASN A 258 -6.92 12.70 10.60
C ASN A 258 -7.31 11.24 10.34
N PHE A 259 -6.32 10.46 9.91
CA PHE A 259 -6.50 9.10 9.38
C PHE A 259 -7.33 8.20 10.33
N SER A 260 -8.34 7.52 9.80
CA SER A 260 -9.22 6.60 10.54
C SER A 260 -9.39 5.31 9.75
N TYR A 261 -9.01 4.21 10.40
CA TYR A 261 -9.14 2.88 9.81
C TYR A 261 -10.61 2.46 9.63
N GLU A 262 -11.50 2.86 10.55
CA GLU A 262 -12.94 2.60 10.46
C GLU A 262 -13.53 3.26 9.22
N MET A 263 -13.11 4.50 8.93
CA MET A 263 -13.56 5.22 7.74
C MET A 263 -13.07 4.55 6.46
N ILE A 264 -11.84 4.02 6.44
CA ILE A 264 -11.30 3.26 5.31
C ILE A 264 -12.15 2.02 5.04
N ARG A 265 -12.47 1.23 6.08
CA ARG A 265 -13.32 0.04 5.93
C ARG A 265 -14.72 0.34 5.42
N LEU A 266 -15.32 1.42 5.91
CA LEU A 266 -16.64 1.85 5.43
C LEU A 266 -16.56 2.25 3.95
N THR A 267 -15.54 3.02 3.60
CA THR A 267 -15.33 3.52 2.23
C THR A 267 -14.99 2.38 1.28
N ASP A 268 -14.20 1.40 1.69
CA ASP A 268 -13.88 0.18 0.93
C ASP A 268 -15.15 -0.54 0.45
N ARG A 269 -16.12 -0.74 1.35
CA ARG A 269 -17.41 -1.37 1.00
C ARG A 269 -18.19 -0.55 -0.02
N ILE A 270 -18.21 0.77 0.15
CA ILE A 270 -18.89 1.69 -0.76
C ILE A 270 -18.20 1.69 -2.13
N LEU A 271 -16.87 1.75 -2.15
CA LEU A 271 -16.05 1.74 -3.35
C LEU A 271 -16.15 0.41 -4.09
N GLY A 272 -16.10 -0.72 -3.39
CA GLY A 272 -16.29 -2.04 -4.01
C GLY A 272 -17.63 -2.17 -4.73
N PHE A 273 -18.72 -1.69 -4.11
CA PHE A 273 -20.02 -1.60 -4.79
C PHE A 273 -19.98 -0.64 -5.99
N THR A 274 -19.36 0.52 -5.81
CA THR A 274 -19.28 1.57 -6.84
C THR A 274 -18.50 1.09 -8.06
N TRP A 275 -17.34 0.45 -7.85
CA TRP A 275 -16.50 -0.09 -8.91
C TRP A 275 -17.19 -1.22 -9.69
N ASN A 276 -17.81 -2.18 -9.00
CA ASN A 276 -18.53 -3.27 -9.65
C ASN A 276 -19.78 -2.78 -10.43
N ARG A 277 -20.34 -1.63 -10.05
CA ARG A 277 -21.45 -1.01 -10.79
C ARG A 277 -20.96 -0.24 -12.01
N LEU A 278 -19.85 0.48 -11.88
CA LEU A 278 -19.35 1.39 -12.90
C LEU A 278 -18.54 0.67 -13.97
N TYR A 279 -17.64 -0.23 -13.59
CA TYR A 279 -16.69 -0.89 -14.48
C TYR A 279 -16.93 -2.40 -14.51
N GLN A 280 -16.61 -3.02 -15.64
CA GLN A 280 -16.66 -4.47 -15.84
C GLN A 280 -15.52 -5.19 -15.08
N GLY A 281 -14.42 -4.48 -14.82
CA GLY A 281 -13.28 -4.97 -14.07
C GLY A 281 -12.24 -3.89 -13.82
N ILE A 282 -11.35 -4.16 -12.88
CA ILE A 282 -10.17 -3.34 -12.59
C ILE A 282 -8.95 -4.25 -12.73
N ASN A 283 -8.12 -3.96 -13.72
CA ASN A 283 -6.90 -4.69 -14.00
C ASN A 283 -5.74 -4.01 -13.27
N VAL A 284 -5.05 -4.78 -12.42
CA VAL A 284 -3.92 -4.28 -11.63
C VAL A 284 -2.67 -5.03 -12.06
N HIS A 285 -1.72 -4.31 -12.64
CA HIS A 285 -0.45 -4.90 -13.09
C HIS A 285 0.69 -4.44 -12.20
N ASN A 286 1.68 -5.33 -12.00
CA ASN A 286 2.92 -5.01 -11.33
C ASN A 286 2.80 -4.63 -9.85
N ALA A 287 1.72 -5.00 -9.16
CA ALA A 287 1.57 -4.71 -7.74
C ALA A 287 2.60 -5.43 -6.85
N GLU A 288 3.14 -6.58 -7.28
CA GLU A 288 4.11 -7.36 -6.50
C GLU A 288 5.38 -6.55 -6.18
N ARG A 289 5.93 -5.80 -7.14
CA ARG A 289 7.14 -4.98 -6.89
C ARG A 289 6.91 -3.94 -5.78
N VAL A 290 5.69 -3.40 -5.68
CA VAL A 290 5.32 -2.44 -4.64
C VAL A 290 5.17 -3.15 -3.29
N ARG A 291 4.55 -4.34 -3.28
CA ARG A 291 4.45 -5.17 -2.07
C ARG A 291 5.82 -5.55 -1.52
N GLN A 292 6.77 -5.85 -2.41
CA GLN A 292 8.14 -6.18 -2.05
C GLN A 292 8.86 -4.97 -1.45
N LEU A 293 8.81 -3.80 -2.10
CA LEU A 293 9.42 -2.58 -1.55
C LEU A 293 8.84 -2.20 -0.17
N ALA A 294 7.52 -2.31 0.01
CA ALA A 294 6.88 -2.09 1.31
C ALA A 294 7.37 -3.11 2.37
N HIS A 295 7.57 -4.37 1.96
CA HIS A 295 8.11 -5.41 2.83
C HIS A 295 9.57 -5.14 3.23
N ASP A 296 10.39 -4.63 2.30
CA ASP A 296 11.80 -4.30 2.53
C ASP A 296 11.99 -3.03 3.38
N GLY A 297 10.88 -2.35 3.71
CA GLY A 297 10.88 -1.21 4.64
C GLY A 297 11.09 0.13 3.95
N HIS A 298 10.90 0.21 2.63
CA HIS A 298 10.96 1.47 1.89
C HIS A 298 9.78 2.38 2.25
N GLU A 299 10.05 3.68 2.28
CA GLU A 299 9.01 4.71 2.32
C GLU A 299 8.51 4.96 0.91
N LEU A 300 7.24 4.60 0.67
CA LEU A 300 6.66 4.65 -0.66
C LEU A 300 5.99 6.00 -0.91
N VAL A 301 6.38 6.63 -2.02
CA VAL A 301 5.75 7.83 -2.56
C VAL A 301 5.07 7.47 -3.87
N TYR A 302 3.75 7.38 -3.85
CA TYR A 302 2.94 7.09 -5.02
C TYR A 302 2.79 8.33 -5.89
N VAL A 303 3.17 8.22 -7.16
CA VAL A 303 3.14 9.30 -8.14
C VAL A 303 2.28 8.89 -9.34
N PRO A 304 0.94 8.95 -9.19
CA PRO A 304 0.02 8.66 -10.29
C PRO A 304 -0.08 9.81 -11.30
N CYS A 305 -0.43 9.47 -12.54
CA CYS A 305 -1.03 10.43 -13.46
C CYS A 305 -2.38 10.92 -12.94
N HIS A 306 -2.82 12.10 -13.36
CA HIS A 306 -4.12 12.66 -12.94
C HIS A 306 -5.07 12.90 -14.11
N ARG A 307 -6.15 12.14 -14.18
CA ARG A 307 -7.15 12.19 -15.27
C ARG A 307 -8.59 12.31 -14.75
N SER A 308 -8.88 11.87 -13.53
CA SER A 308 -10.23 11.86 -12.96
C SER A 308 -10.23 12.18 -11.47
N HIS A 309 -11.37 12.63 -10.94
CA HIS A 309 -11.59 12.66 -9.49
C HIS A 309 -11.68 11.25 -8.87
N MET A 310 -11.74 10.20 -9.68
CA MET A 310 -11.73 8.83 -9.20
C MET A 310 -10.33 8.30 -8.90
N ASP A 311 -9.27 8.92 -9.42
CA ASP A 311 -7.91 8.37 -9.41
C ASP A 311 -7.43 8.04 -7.99
N TYR A 312 -7.54 8.98 -7.06
CA TYR A 312 -7.11 8.80 -5.67
C TYR A 312 -7.97 7.79 -4.91
N LEU A 313 -9.26 7.68 -5.23
CA LEU A 313 -10.15 6.68 -4.65
C LEU A 313 -9.81 5.28 -5.17
N LEU A 314 -9.55 5.18 -6.47
CA LEU A 314 -9.20 3.92 -7.13
C LEU A 314 -7.84 3.43 -6.62
N LEU A 315 -6.83 4.29 -6.57
CA LEU A 315 -5.51 3.90 -6.11
C LEU A 315 -5.54 3.47 -4.63
N SER A 316 -6.23 4.23 -3.76
CA SER A 316 -6.43 3.84 -2.36
C SER A 316 -7.13 2.49 -2.23
N TYR A 317 -8.17 2.24 -3.02
CA TYR A 317 -8.89 0.97 -3.06
C TYR A 317 -8.00 -0.18 -3.55
N VAL A 318 -7.23 0.02 -4.62
CA VAL A 318 -6.31 -0.99 -5.15
C VAL A 318 -5.24 -1.31 -4.12
N LEU A 319 -4.55 -0.31 -3.55
CA LEU A 319 -3.53 -0.53 -2.53
C LEU A 319 -4.08 -1.30 -1.33
N TYR A 320 -5.28 -0.95 -0.88
CA TYR A 320 -5.99 -1.68 0.16
C TYR A 320 -6.24 -3.14 -0.25
N HIS A 321 -6.74 -3.42 -1.45
CA HIS A 321 -6.94 -4.80 -1.91
C HIS A 321 -5.64 -5.56 -2.21
N GLN A 322 -4.54 -4.87 -2.45
CA GLN A 322 -3.19 -5.44 -2.58
C GLN A 322 -2.51 -5.70 -1.22
N GLY A 323 -3.24 -5.52 -0.10
CA GLY A 323 -2.75 -5.81 1.24
C GLY A 323 -1.74 -4.78 1.75
N LEU A 324 -1.84 -3.55 1.25
CA LEU A 324 -1.04 -2.40 1.66
C LEU A 324 -1.91 -1.37 2.39
N VAL A 325 -1.27 -0.56 3.22
CA VAL A 325 -1.94 0.59 3.87
C VAL A 325 -2.19 1.71 2.84
N PRO A 326 -3.39 2.29 2.78
CA PRO A 326 -3.65 3.46 1.95
C PRO A 326 -2.74 4.64 2.35
N PRO A 327 -2.28 5.46 1.38
CA PRO A 327 -1.33 6.53 1.64
C PRO A 327 -1.98 7.77 2.27
N HIS A 328 -1.14 8.66 2.79
CA HIS A 328 -1.52 10.05 3.03
C HIS A 328 -1.52 10.80 1.69
N ILE A 329 -2.63 11.44 1.34
CA ILE A 329 -2.85 11.98 0.00
C ILE A 329 -2.74 13.52 0.04
N ALA A 330 -1.84 14.08 -0.76
CA ALA A 330 -1.77 15.53 -0.93
C ALA A 330 -2.97 16.02 -1.77
N ALA A 331 -3.92 16.68 -1.12
CA ALA A 331 -5.15 17.16 -1.76
C ALA A 331 -5.17 18.68 -1.86
N GLY A 332 -5.64 19.23 -2.97
CA GLY A 332 -5.84 20.68 -3.10
C GLY A 332 -6.85 21.19 -2.07
N ILE A 333 -6.57 22.33 -1.43
CA ILE A 333 -7.45 22.92 -0.39
C ILE A 333 -8.88 23.20 -0.89
N ASN A 334 -9.09 23.33 -2.19
CA ASN A 334 -10.42 23.45 -2.81
C ASN A 334 -11.33 22.23 -2.58
N LEU A 335 -10.78 21.08 -2.15
CA LEU A 335 -11.54 19.88 -1.79
C LEU A 335 -11.91 19.85 -0.29
N ASN A 336 -11.42 20.81 0.51
CA ASN A 336 -11.71 20.90 1.94
C ASN A 336 -12.97 21.73 2.21
N PHE A 337 -14.14 21.23 1.82
CA PHE A 337 -15.43 21.85 2.12
C PHE A 337 -16.34 20.88 2.88
N TRP A 338 -17.27 21.40 3.68
CA TRP A 338 -18.20 20.53 4.41
C TRP A 338 -19.25 19.94 3.45
N PRO A 339 -19.57 18.63 3.53
CA PRO A 339 -19.06 17.62 4.48
C PRO A 339 -17.82 16.84 4.01
N ALA A 340 -17.32 17.07 2.81
CA ALA A 340 -16.22 16.33 2.17
C ALA A 340 -14.89 16.36 2.93
N GLY A 341 -14.46 17.56 3.32
CA GLY A 341 -13.14 17.82 3.90
C GLY A 341 -12.88 16.91 5.10
N PRO A 342 -13.77 16.89 6.12
CA PRO A 342 -13.66 15.97 7.26
C PRO A 342 -13.56 14.49 6.87
N ILE A 343 -14.31 14.05 5.85
CA ILE A 343 -14.26 12.66 5.36
C ILE A 343 -12.91 12.38 4.72
N PHE A 344 -12.45 13.24 3.81
CA PHE A 344 -11.16 13.08 3.14
C PHE A 344 -9.99 13.09 4.11
N ARG A 345 -10.01 13.94 5.16
CA ARG A 345 -8.99 13.89 6.23
C ARG A 345 -8.94 12.53 6.92
N ARG A 346 -10.10 11.92 7.15
CA ARG A 346 -10.21 10.57 7.74
C ARG A 346 -9.72 9.47 6.81
N LEU A 347 -9.76 9.71 5.50
CA LEU A 347 -9.20 8.83 4.48
C LEU A 347 -7.71 9.08 4.19
N GLY A 348 -7.07 10.01 4.92
CA GLY A 348 -5.63 10.30 4.79
C GLY A 348 -5.30 11.55 3.99
N ALA A 349 -6.28 12.32 3.52
CA ALA A 349 -6.01 13.56 2.80
C ALA A 349 -5.43 14.63 3.74
N PHE A 350 -4.28 15.19 3.35
CA PHE A 350 -3.73 16.42 3.91
C PHE A 350 -3.77 17.52 2.85
N PHE A 351 -4.10 18.74 3.25
CA PHE A 351 -4.42 19.79 2.27
C PHE A 351 -3.26 20.72 1.98
N ILE A 352 -3.09 21.00 0.68
CA ILE A 352 -2.07 21.88 0.13
C ILE A 352 -2.73 23.07 -0.60
N ARG A 353 -2.18 24.27 -0.37
CA ARG A 353 -2.54 25.48 -1.10
C ARG A 353 -1.88 25.49 -2.47
N ARG A 354 -2.52 26.13 -3.46
CA ARG A 354 -1.96 26.24 -4.82
C ARG A 354 -0.67 27.08 -4.89
N THR A 355 -0.50 28.03 -3.98
CA THR A 355 0.68 28.90 -3.89
C THR A 355 1.12 29.06 -2.45
N PHE A 356 2.44 29.08 -2.26
CA PHE A 356 3.11 29.26 -0.97
C PHE A 356 3.72 30.67 -0.88
N LYS A 357 3.65 31.45 -1.98
CA LYS A 357 4.32 32.75 -2.10
C LYS A 357 3.90 33.70 -0.98
N GLY A 358 4.88 34.32 -0.34
CA GLY A 358 4.68 35.32 0.71
C GLY A 358 4.30 34.75 2.09
N ASN A 359 4.19 33.43 2.26
CA ASN A 359 3.85 32.82 3.55
C ASN A 359 4.92 31.80 4.01
N LYS A 360 5.95 32.32 4.68
CA LYS A 360 7.08 31.54 5.21
C LYS A 360 6.63 30.57 6.31
N LEU A 361 5.71 30.99 7.17
CA LEU A 361 5.16 30.15 8.23
C LEU A 361 4.45 28.92 7.64
N TYR A 362 3.55 29.12 6.67
CA TYR A 362 2.87 28.02 5.97
C TYR A 362 3.84 27.05 5.30
N SER A 363 4.82 27.59 4.56
CA SER A 363 5.83 26.78 3.88
C SER A 363 6.62 25.90 4.86
N THR A 364 6.95 26.45 6.03
CA THR A 364 7.67 25.74 7.08
C THR A 364 6.79 24.68 7.74
N VAL A 365 5.58 25.03 8.17
CA VAL A 365 4.63 24.07 8.77
C VAL A 365 4.33 22.90 7.83
N PHE A 366 4.08 23.19 6.55
CA PHE A 366 3.79 22.15 5.56
C PHE A 366 4.99 21.21 5.35
N ARG A 367 6.20 21.77 5.23
CA ARG A 367 7.43 20.98 5.06
C ARG A 367 7.73 20.13 6.29
N GLU A 368 7.58 20.66 7.50
CA GLU A 368 7.75 19.88 8.74
C GLU A 368 6.71 18.77 8.83
N TYR A 369 5.45 19.04 8.50
CA TYR A 369 4.40 18.02 8.49
C TYR A 369 4.73 16.89 7.51
N LEU A 370 5.15 17.22 6.28
CA LEU A 370 5.54 16.22 5.29
C LEU A 370 6.77 15.42 5.75
N GLY A 371 7.79 16.09 6.32
CA GLY A 371 8.96 15.43 6.89
C GLY A 371 8.62 14.50 8.06
N GLU A 372 7.66 14.88 8.89
CA GLU A 372 7.16 14.05 9.99
C GLU A 372 6.45 12.80 9.47
N LEU A 373 5.69 12.90 8.36
CA LEU A 373 5.06 11.75 7.73
C LEU A 373 6.11 10.71 7.28
N PHE A 374 7.16 11.19 6.61
CA PHE A 374 8.28 10.35 6.19
C PHE A 374 9.00 9.75 7.41
N SER A 375 9.38 10.55 8.41
CA SER A 375 10.09 10.02 9.60
C SER A 375 9.37 8.88 10.33
N ARG A 376 8.04 8.85 10.27
CA ARG A 376 7.20 7.79 10.86
C ARG A 376 7.03 6.58 9.96
N GLY A 377 7.38 6.71 8.68
CA GLY A 377 7.26 5.69 7.65
C GLY A 377 5.86 5.58 7.05
N TYR A 378 5.09 6.67 7.03
CA TYR A 378 3.83 6.69 6.28
C TYR A 378 4.11 6.78 4.78
N SER A 379 3.34 6.04 3.99
CA SER A 379 3.30 6.24 2.54
C SER A 379 2.56 7.53 2.20
N VAL A 380 2.99 8.18 1.13
CA VAL A 380 2.44 9.45 0.64
C VAL A 380 2.04 9.32 -0.82
N GLU A 381 0.96 9.97 -1.23
CA GLU A 381 0.52 10.08 -2.62
C GLU A 381 0.43 11.56 -3.01
N TYR A 382 0.97 11.90 -4.18
CA TYR A 382 0.71 13.20 -4.80
C TYR A 382 0.77 13.14 -6.33
N PHE A 383 -0.05 13.97 -6.97
CA PHE A 383 -0.06 14.13 -8.43
C PHE A 383 0.98 15.16 -8.84
N VAL A 384 2.08 14.70 -9.46
CA VAL A 384 3.16 15.60 -9.91
C VAL A 384 2.67 16.58 -10.98
N GLU A 385 1.67 16.24 -11.78
CA GLU A 385 1.03 17.14 -12.76
C GLU A 385 0.38 18.39 -12.12
N GLY A 386 0.01 18.33 -10.84
CA GLY A 386 -0.67 19.42 -10.12
C GLY A 386 -2.11 19.70 -10.57
N GLY A 387 -2.65 18.94 -11.54
CA GLY A 387 -4.02 19.05 -12.02
C GLY A 387 -4.40 17.91 -12.96
N ARG A 388 -5.71 17.74 -13.20
CA ARG A 388 -6.24 16.72 -14.11
C ARG A 388 -5.96 17.07 -15.57
N SER A 389 -5.48 16.11 -16.35
CA SER A 389 -5.44 16.21 -17.80
C SER A 389 -6.84 16.10 -18.41
N ARG A 390 -7.20 17.02 -19.31
CA ARG A 390 -8.48 16.96 -20.07
C ARG A 390 -8.38 16.17 -21.37
N THR A 391 -7.16 15.98 -21.88
CA THR A 391 -6.90 15.31 -23.17
C THR A 391 -6.37 13.89 -22.97
N GLY A 392 -6.08 13.49 -21.74
CA GLY A 392 -5.43 12.22 -21.40
C GLY A 392 -3.90 12.25 -21.51
N ARG A 393 -3.32 13.29 -22.13
CA ARG A 393 -1.86 13.52 -22.15
C ARG A 393 -1.37 14.02 -20.81
N LEU A 394 -0.24 13.53 -20.34
CA LEU A 394 0.37 14.04 -19.11
C LEU A 394 0.68 15.54 -19.23
N LEU A 395 0.41 16.30 -18.17
CA LEU A 395 0.77 17.71 -18.07
C LEU A 395 2.22 17.89 -17.63
N ASP A 396 2.77 19.11 -17.80
CA ASP A 396 4.11 19.41 -17.29
C ASP A 396 4.17 19.27 -15.76
N PRO A 397 5.20 18.59 -15.23
CA PRO A 397 5.31 18.30 -13.82
C PRO A 397 5.52 19.58 -12.99
N LYS A 398 4.90 19.63 -11.82
CA LYS A 398 5.12 20.65 -10.77
C LYS A 398 6.03 20.06 -9.69
N THR A 399 7.23 20.60 -9.61
CA THR A 399 8.33 20.03 -8.83
C THR A 399 8.33 20.38 -7.34
N GLY A 400 7.38 21.20 -6.87
CA GLY A 400 7.34 21.70 -5.50
C GLY A 400 7.28 20.58 -4.44
N THR A 401 6.30 19.68 -4.54
CA THR A 401 6.14 18.57 -3.57
C THR A 401 7.32 17.61 -3.62
N LEU A 402 7.81 17.29 -4.83
CA LEU A 402 8.98 16.42 -5.03
C LEU A 402 10.25 17.04 -4.41
N SER A 403 10.45 18.35 -4.56
CA SER A 403 11.54 19.08 -3.91
C SER A 403 11.46 18.98 -2.39
N MET A 404 10.25 19.10 -1.81
CA MET A 404 10.05 18.93 -0.36
C MET A 404 10.29 17.48 0.09
N THR A 405 9.94 16.48 -0.71
CA THR A 405 10.24 15.07 -0.43
C THR A 405 11.75 14.82 -0.37
N ILE A 406 12.53 15.34 -1.32
CA ILE A 406 13.99 15.21 -1.29
C ILE A 406 14.59 16.00 -0.11
N GLN A 407 14.08 17.20 0.18
CA GLN A 407 14.50 17.94 1.39
C GLN A 407 14.20 17.19 2.69
N ALA A 408 13.07 16.48 2.76
CA ALA A 408 12.75 15.64 3.93
C ALA A 408 13.74 14.47 4.06
N MET A 409 14.13 13.86 2.94
CA MET A 409 15.18 12.82 2.92
C MET A 409 16.53 13.35 3.40
N LEU A 410 16.90 14.58 3.02
CA LEU A 410 18.13 15.25 3.44
C LEU A 410 18.18 15.59 4.94
N ARG A 411 17.17 15.23 5.74
CA ARG A 411 17.21 15.35 7.21
C ARG A 411 17.84 14.14 7.90
N GLY A 412 18.31 13.16 7.14
CA GLY A 412 18.98 11.98 7.68
C GLY A 412 18.03 10.87 8.14
N GLY A 413 16.87 10.74 7.49
CA GLY A 413 15.97 9.60 7.70
C GLY A 413 16.68 8.27 7.38
N THR A 414 16.40 7.23 8.16
CA THR A 414 17.06 5.92 8.04
C THR A 414 16.42 5.00 6.99
N ARG A 415 15.19 5.30 6.56
CA ARG A 415 14.47 4.49 5.57
C ARG A 415 14.65 5.08 4.18
N PRO A 416 14.92 4.23 3.15
CA PRO A 416 15.02 4.71 1.79
C PRO A 416 13.65 5.13 1.27
N ILE A 417 13.57 6.33 0.69
CA ILE A 417 12.37 6.80 -0.02
C ILE A 417 12.42 6.30 -1.46
N THR A 418 11.31 5.73 -1.94
CA THR A 418 11.17 5.23 -3.32
C THR A 418 9.92 5.80 -3.96
N LEU A 419 10.10 6.43 -5.12
CA LEU A 419 9.00 6.96 -5.91
C LEU A 419 8.41 5.85 -6.77
N ILE A 420 7.09 5.73 -6.78
CA ILE A 420 6.34 4.72 -7.52
C ILE A 420 5.53 5.42 -8.61
N PRO A 421 6.01 5.45 -9.88
CA PRO A 421 5.26 5.96 -11.02
C PRO A 421 4.02 5.09 -11.24
N ILE A 422 2.84 5.68 -11.42
CA ILE A 422 1.59 4.91 -11.60
C ILE A 422 0.80 5.45 -12.78
N TYR A 423 0.44 4.56 -13.69
CA TYR A 423 -0.54 4.85 -14.71
C TYR A 423 -1.93 4.43 -14.23
N ILE A 424 -2.89 5.35 -14.38
CA ILE A 424 -4.32 5.10 -14.17
C ILE A 424 -5.05 5.38 -15.49
N GLY A 425 -5.77 4.38 -15.97
CA GLY A 425 -6.51 4.45 -17.24
C GLY A 425 -7.90 3.89 -17.11
N TYR A 426 -8.84 4.48 -17.84
CA TYR A 426 -10.22 4.04 -17.94
C TYR A 426 -10.60 3.99 -19.42
N GLU A 427 -11.40 2.99 -19.82
CA GLU A 427 -11.97 2.96 -21.17
C GLU A 427 -12.98 4.10 -21.36
N HIS A 428 -13.81 4.36 -20.35
CA HIS A 428 -14.65 5.55 -20.31
C HIS A 428 -14.44 6.35 -19.03
N VAL A 429 -13.83 7.53 -19.16
CA VAL A 429 -13.74 8.53 -18.08
C VAL A 429 -15.09 9.24 -17.94
N MET A 430 -15.63 9.32 -16.72
CA MET A 430 -16.97 9.89 -16.48
C MET A 430 -17.06 11.37 -16.84
N GLU A 431 -15.97 12.11 -16.60
CA GLU A 431 -15.93 13.56 -16.79
C GLU A 431 -15.73 14.01 -18.25
N VAL A 432 -15.70 13.08 -19.22
CA VAL A 432 -15.46 13.38 -20.66
C VAL A 432 -16.42 14.43 -21.20
N GLY A 433 -17.70 14.38 -20.82
CA GLY A 433 -18.70 15.36 -21.27
C GLY A 433 -18.40 16.78 -20.78
N THR A 434 -17.94 16.92 -19.54
CA THR A 434 -17.51 18.21 -18.96
C THR A 434 -16.21 18.68 -19.61
N TYR A 435 -15.24 17.78 -19.81
CA TYR A 435 -13.95 18.10 -20.44
C TYR A 435 -14.12 18.58 -21.88
N ALA A 436 -15.00 17.95 -22.66
CA ALA A 436 -15.30 18.39 -24.02
C ALA A 436 -15.94 19.79 -24.06
N LYS A 437 -16.71 20.18 -23.03
CA LYS A 437 -17.24 21.54 -22.91
C LYS A 437 -16.15 22.54 -22.51
N GLU A 438 -15.30 22.20 -21.54
CA GLU A 438 -14.14 23.03 -21.14
C GLU A 438 -13.19 23.29 -22.32
N LEU A 439 -12.88 22.25 -23.10
CA LEU A 439 -12.03 22.35 -24.30
C LEU A 439 -12.65 23.22 -25.41
N ARG A 440 -13.98 23.37 -25.43
CA ARG A 440 -14.70 24.27 -26.35
C ARG A 440 -14.85 25.70 -25.82
N GLY A 441 -14.17 26.04 -24.72
CA GLY A 441 -14.13 27.40 -24.17
C GLY A 441 -15.09 27.66 -23.00
N ALA A 442 -15.83 26.64 -22.53
CA ALA A 442 -16.65 26.81 -21.33
C ALA A 442 -15.75 27.03 -20.09
N THR A 443 -16.14 27.95 -19.22
CA THR A 443 -15.45 28.18 -17.95
C THR A 443 -15.55 26.94 -17.07
N LYS A 444 -14.43 26.57 -16.42
CA LYS A 444 -14.40 25.47 -15.45
C LYS A 444 -15.41 25.71 -14.33
N GLU A 445 -16.46 24.91 -14.29
CA GLU A 445 -17.43 24.92 -13.20
C GLU A 445 -16.85 24.23 -11.96
N LYS A 446 -17.18 24.74 -10.76
CA LYS A 446 -16.89 24.04 -9.52
C LYS A 446 -17.90 22.89 -9.39
N GLU A 447 -17.50 21.68 -9.74
CA GLU A 447 -18.32 20.49 -9.53
C GLU A 447 -18.59 20.30 -8.03
N SER A 448 -19.86 20.18 -7.65
CA SER A 448 -20.28 19.89 -6.28
C SER A 448 -20.40 18.38 -6.05
N LEU A 449 -20.07 17.91 -4.85
CA LEU A 449 -20.19 16.46 -4.53
C LEU A 449 -21.58 15.88 -4.76
N PRO A 450 -22.70 16.56 -4.43
CA PRO A 450 -24.03 16.03 -4.73
C PRO A 450 -24.25 15.83 -6.23
N GLN A 451 -23.73 16.73 -7.07
CA GLN A 451 -23.83 16.62 -8.53
C GLN A 451 -22.99 15.44 -9.04
N MET A 452 -21.77 15.26 -8.53
CA MET A 452 -20.92 14.12 -8.83
C MET A 452 -21.59 12.79 -8.44
N LEU A 453 -22.15 12.69 -7.22
CA LEU A 453 -22.84 11.49 -6.72
C LEU A 453 -24.11 11.15 -7.53
N ARG A 454 -24.87 12.16 -7.95
CA ARG A 454 -26.03 11.96 -8.85
C ARG A 454 -25.61 11.53 -10.26
N GLY A 455 -24.46 12.00 -10.74
CA GLY A 455 -23.89 11.54 -12.00
C GLY A 455 -23.50 10.06 -11.91
N LEU A 456 -22.79 9.69 -10.85
CA LEU A 456 -22.34 8.32 -10.56
C LEU A 456 -23.49 7.31 -10.53
N SER A 457 -24.66 7.67 -9.98
CA SER A 457 -25.79 6.73 -9.88
C SER A 457 -26.40 6.38 -11.25
N LYS A 458 -26.23 7.23 -12.26
CA LYS A 458 -26.77 7.03 -13.61
C LYS A 458 -25.83 6.27 -14.54
N LEU A 459 -24.56 6.13 -14.16
CA LEU A 459 -23.53 5.49 -14.97
C LEU A 459 -23.43 3.99 -14.66
N ARG A 460 -23.23 3.20 -15.72
CA ARG A 460 -22.97 1.76 -15.69
C ARG A 460 -22.14 1.39 -16.91
N ASN A 461 -21.41 0.27 -16.83
CA ASN A 461 -20.69 -0.34 -17.95
C ASN A 461 -19.69 0.61 -18.65
N LEU A 462 -18.88 1.33 -17.89
CA LEU A 462 -17.81 2.22 -18.35
C LEU A 462 -16.57 1.46 -18.88
N GLY A 463 -16.71 0.18 -19.20
CA GLY A 463 -15.63 -0.69 -19.65
C GLY A 463 -14.71 -1.12 -18.51
N GLN A 464 -13.42 -1.25 -18.83
CA GLN A 464 -12.36 -1.68 -17.91
C GLN A 464 -11.56 -0.50 -17.32
N GLY A 465 -11.16 -0.65 -16.05
CA GLY A 465 -10.18 0.22 -15.40
C GLY A 465 -8.80 -0.44 -15.34
N TYR A 466 -7.73 0.36 -15.36
CA TYR A 466 -6.34 -0.11 -15.34
C TYR A 466 -5.53 0.69 -14.32
N VAL A 467 -4.82 -0.02 -13.44
CA VAL A 467 -3.84 0.55 -12.51
C VAL A 467 -2.53 -0.20 -12.70
N ASN A 468 -1.57 0.46 -13.34
CA ASN A 468 -0.28 -0.14 -13.66
C ASN A 468 0.82 0.55 -12.85
N PHE A 469 1.50 -0.22 -12.00
CA PHE A 469 2.67 0.25 -11.27
C PHE A 469 3.89 0.22 -12.20
N GLY A 470 4.46 1.39 -12.49
CA GLY A 470 5.65 1.58 -13.32
C GLY A 470 6.93 1.11 -12.64
N GLU A 471 8.07 1.34 -13.28
CA GLU A 471 9.38 0.99 -12.70
C GLU A 471 9.71 1.91 -11.51
N PRO A 472 9.86 1.38 -10.28
CA PRO A 472 10.15 2.18 -9.10
C PRO A 472 11.48 2.93 -9.23
N MET A 473 11.56 4.12 -8.63
CA MET A 473 12.76 4.94 -8.61
C MET A 473 13.21 5.19 -7.17
N PRO A 474 14.17 4.40 -6.64
CA PRO A 474 14.77 4.65 -5.33
C PRO A 474 15.58 5.95 -5.36
N LEU A 475 15.21 6.93 -4.53
CA LEU A 475 15.81 8.27 -4.57
C LEU A 475 17.30 8.24 -4.21
N MET A 476 17.68 7.46 -3.19
CA MET A 476 19.09 7.33 -2.79
C MET A 476 19.95 6.77 -3.92
N THR A 477 19.47 5.76 -4.64
CA THR A 477 20.19 5.18 -5.79
C THR A 477 20.35 6.21 -6.90
N TYR A 478 19.28 6.95 -7.22
CA TYR A 478 19.33 8.01 -8.22
C TYR A 478 20.34 9.10 -7.85
N LEU A 479 20.32 9.57 -6.60
CA LEU A 479 21.24 10.61 -6.12
C LEU A 479 22.69 10.11 -6.10
N ASN A 480 22.95 8.87 -5.70
CA ASN A 480 24.32 8.31 -5.76
C ASN A 480 24.91 8.34 -7.17
N GLN A 481 24.08 8.20 -8.20
CA GLN A 481 24.51 8.18 -9.60
C GLN A 481 24.68 9.59 -10.18
N HIS A 482 23.80 10.54 -9.82
CA HIS A 482 23.74 11.84 -10.47
C HIS A 482 24.31 13.00 -9.63
N VAL A 483 24.42 12.82 -8.32
CA VAL A 483 24.93 13.82 -7.37
C VAL A 483 25.80 13.11 -6.32
N PRO A 484 27.03 12.67 -6.63
CA PRO A 484 27.83 11.80 -5.75
C PRO A 484 27.95 12.30 -4.29
N ASP A 485 28.10 13.62 -4.13
CA ASP A 485 28.32 14.28 -2.83
C ASP A 485 27.02 14.74 -2.14
N TRP A 486 25.85 14.25 -2.58
CA TRP A 486 24.55 14.67 -2.03
C TRP A 486 24.44 14.47 -0.51
N ARG A 487 25.19 13.51 0.05
CA ARG A 487 25.22 13.20 1.49
C ARG A 487 25.81 14.34 2.32
N GLU A 488 26.67 15.18 1.75
CA GLU A 488 27.22 16.36 2.43
C GLU A 488 26.15 17.42 2.67
N SER A 489 25.04 17.37 1.92
CA SER A 489 23.89 18.26 2.09
C SER A 489 22.88 17.75 3.14
N ILE A 490 23.19 16.67 3.87
CA ILE A 490 22.33 16.17 4.94
C ILE A 490 22.45 17.07 6.17
N ASP A 491 21.35 17.69 6.57
CA ASP A 491 21.25 18.53 7.77
C ASP A 491 19.97 18.14 8.55
N PRO A 492 20.12 17.59 9.77
CA PRO A 492 18.97 17.19 10.59
C PRO A 492 18.13 18.37 11.12
N ILE A 493 18.67 19.60 11.10
CA ILE A 493 18.13 20.77 11.78
C ILE A 493 17.50 21.75 10.78
N GLU A 494 18.22 22.11 9.72
CA GLU A 494 17.73 23.04 8.70
C GLU A 494 17.48 22.33 7.36
N ALA A 495 16.36 22.65 6.73
CA ALA A 495 16.10 22.16 5.38
C ALA A 495 16.99 22.89 4.38
N VAL A 496 18.10 22.25 4.02
CA VAL A 496 19.06 22.76 3.04
C VAL A 496 18.41 22.80 1.66
N ARG A 497 18.69 23.87 0.92
CA ARG A 497 18.37 23.98 -0.50
C ARG A 497 19.67 24.04 -1.31
N PRO A 498 20.38 22.92 -1.47
CA PRO A 498 21.65 22.93 -2.16
C PRO A 498 21.45 23.29 -3.64
N ALA A 499 22.49 23.82 -4.27
CA ALA A 499 22.44 24.31 -5.65
C ALA A 499 21.98 23.21 -6.64
N TRP A 500 22.39 21.96 -6.40
CA TRP A 500 22.02 20.81 -7.21
C TRP A 500 20.54 20.41 -7.09
N LEU A 501 19.83 20.82 -6.02
CA LEU A 501 18.48 20.32 -5.74
C LEU A 501 17.50 20.61 -6.88
N THR A 502 17.47 21.86 -7.35
CA THR A 502 16.48 22.29 -8.35
C THR A 502 16.66 21.57 -9.70
N PRO A 503 17.85 21.54 -10.33
CA PRO A 503 18.04 20.80 -11.58
C PRO A 503 17.79 19.30 -11.42
N THR A 504 18.28 18.67 -10.34
CA THR A 504 18.07 17.25 -10.09
C THR A 504 16.59 16.90 -9.91
N VAL A 505 15.84 17.72 -9.17
CA VAL A 505 14.38 17.54 -9.02
C VAL A 505 13.66 17.63 -10.38
N ASN A 506 14.07 18.53 -11.26
CA ASN A 506 13.48 18.66 -12.59
C ASN A 506 13.75 17.41 -13.45
N ASN A 507 14.97 16.86 -13.39
CA ASN A 507 15.33 15.64 -14.09
C ASN A 507 14.53 14.44 -13.57
N ILE A 508 14.48 14.26 -12.23
CA ILE A 508 13.66 13.22 -11.60
C ILE A 508 12.20 13.36 -12.02
N ALA A 509 11.66 14.58 -12.04
CA ALA A 509 10.30 14.82 -12.45
C ALA A 509 10.05 14.41 -13.91
N ALA A 510 10.97 14.74 -14.83
CA ALA A 510 10.88 14.31 -16.22
C ALA A 510 10.93 12.78 -16.35
N ASP A 511 11.86 12.13 -15.66
CA ASP A 511 12.01 10.67 -15.65
C ASP A 511 10.76 9.97 -15.10
N LEU A 512 10.14 10.53 -14.06
CA LEU A 512 8.87 10.02 -13.52
C LEU A 512 7.77 10.09 -14.57
N MET A 513 7.64 11.18 -15.31
CA MET A 513 6.61 11.30 -16.36
C MET A 513 6.80 10.27 -17.47
N VAL A 514 8.06 10.01 -17.85
CA VAL A 514 8.39 8.93 -18.80
C VAL A 514 8.01 7.57 -18.23
N ARG A 515 8.37 7.28 -16.97
CA ARG A 515 8.03 6.00 -16.32
C ARG A 515 6.52 5.78 -16.14
N ILE A 516 5.75 6.85 -15.92
CA ILE A 516 4.28 6.80 -15.92
C ILE A 516 3.77 6.42 -17.31
N ASN A 517 4.28 7.06 -18.37
CA ASN A 517 3.88 6.75 -19.75
C ASN A 517 4.26 5.32 -20.16
N ASN A 518 5.44 4.84 -19.78
CA ASN A 518 5.90 3.47 -20.04
C ASN A 518 5.02 2.42 -19.34
N ALA A 519 4.29 2.79 -18.29
CA ALA A 519 3.31 1.94 -17.62
C ALA A 519 1.91 1.99 -18.26
N GLY A 520 1.73 2.75 -19.35
CA GLY A 520 0.45 2.92 -20.03
C GLY A 520 -0.15 1.60 -20.50
N ALA A 521 -1.45 1.39 -20.23
CA ALA A 521 -2.21 0.28 -20.80
C ALA A 521 -2.84 0.71 -22.13
N ALA A 522 -2.59 -0.03 -23.20
CA ALA A 522 -3.36 0.06 -24.44
C ALA A 522 -4.66 -0.76 -24.28
N ASN A 523 -5.80 -0.07 -24.27
CA ASN A 523 -7.11 -0.72 -24.20
C ASN A 523 -7.85 -0.67 -25.55
N ALA A 524 -8.99 -1.37 -25.63
CA ALA A 524 -9.78 -1.46 -26.86
C ALA A 524 -10.18 -0.08 -27.39
N MET A 525 -10.54 0.86 -26.51
CA MET A 525 -10.88 2.22 -26.91
C MET A 525 -9.68 2.98 -27.48
N ASN A 526 -8.49 2.83 -26.90
CA ASN A 526 -7.28 3.48 -27.42
C ASN A 526 -6.92 2.97 -28.82
N LEU A 527 -7.06 1.66 -29.05
CA LEU A 527 -6.79 1.04 -30.34
C LEU A 527 -7.80 1.50 -31.39
N CYS A 528 -9.10 1.45 -31.07
CA CYS A 528 -10.15 1.92 -31.97
C CYS A 528 -9.96 3.40 -32.32
N CYS A 529 -9.68 4.26 -31.34
CA CYS A 529 -9.40 5.68 -31.58
C CYS A 529 -8.16 5.88 -32.45
N THR A 530 -7.10 5.10 -32.23
CA THR A 530 -5.87 5.20 -33.02
C THR A 530 -6.11 4.79 -34.47
N ALA A 531 -6.79 3.66 -34.71
CA ALA A 531 -7.16 3.20 -36.04
C ALA A 531 -8.06 4.20 -36.77
N LEU A 532 -9.06 4.77 -36.09
CA LEU A 532 -9.92 5.81 -36.65
C LEU A 532 -9.13 7.09 -36.98
N LEU A 533 -8.26 7.56 -36.08
CA LEU A 533 -7.45 8.76 -36.33
C LEU A 533 -6.42 8.57 -37.45
N ALA A 534 -5.94 7.34 -37.64
CA ALA A 534 -5.03 6.98 -38.73
C ALA A 534 -5.76 6.86 -40.09
N SER A 535 -7.07 6.61 -40.10
CA SER A 535 -7.87 6.61 -41.33
C SER A 535 -7.99 8.01 -41.92
N ARG A 536 -7.76 8.14 -43.23
CA ARG A 536 -7.87 9.42 -43.97
C ARG A 536 -9.20 10.13 -43.73
N GLN A 537 -10.30 9.37 -43.66
CA GLN A 537 -11.65 9.92 -43.50
C GLN A 537 -12.10 9.97 -42.03
N ARG A 538 -11.26 9.51 -41.10
CA ARG A 538 -11.63 9.30 -39.68
C ARG A 538 -12.85 8.41 -39.48
N SER A 539 -13.07 7.52 -40.44
CA SER A 539 -14.15 6.53 -40.46
C SER A 539 -13.58 5.22 -40.99
N LEU A 540 -14.10 4.10 -40.48
CA LEU A 540 -13.78 2.74 -40.88
C LEU A 540 -15.05 1.89 -40.77
N THR A 541 -15.21 0.90 -41.64
CA THR A 541 -16.23 -0.15 -41.42
C THR A 541 -15.84 -0.99 -40.21
N ARG A 542 -16.79 -1.75 -39.65
CA ARG A 542 -16.50 -2.65 -38.52
C ARG A 542 -15.38 -3.65 -38.87
N GLU A 543 -15.46 -4.25 -40.05
CA GLU A 543 -14.46 -5.21 -40.55
C GLU A 543 -13.08 -4.58 -40.64
N GLN A 544 -12.97 -3.41 -41.29
CA GLN A 544 -11.71 -2.65 -41.38
C GLN A 544 -11.16 -2.27 -40.00
N LEU A 545 -12.03 -1.86 -39.08
CA LEU A 545 -11.62 -1.51 -37.72
C LEU A 545 -11.07 -2.74 -36.98
N THR A 546 -11.71 -3.90 -37.10
CA THR A 546 -11.25 -5.15 -36.48
C THR A 546 -9.93 -5.62 -37.09
N GLU A 547 -9.81 -5.60 -38.41
CA GLU A 547 -8.59 -5.96 -39.13
C GLU A 547 -7.42 -5.03 -38.78
N HIS A 548 -7.64 -3.71 -38.79
CA HIS A 548 -6.61 -2.74 -38.42
C HIS A 548 -6.22 -2.87 -36.94
N SER A 549 -7.18 -3.14 -36.05
CA SER A 549 -6.90 -3.27 -34.61
C SER A 549 -6.14 -4.56 -34.28
N THR A 550 -6.27 -5.61 -35.09
CA THR A 550 -5.49 -6.85 -34.94
C THR A 550 -4.11 -6.74 -35.58
N ALA A 551 -4.00 -6.08 -36.75
CA ALA A 551 -2.72 -5.82 -37.40
C ALA A 551 -1.81 -4.85 -36.63
N THR A 552 -2.36 -3.98 -35.77
CA THR A 552 -1.55 -3.06 -34.94
C THR A 552 -0.87 -3.75 -33.75
N TRP A 553 -1.21 -5.02 -33.46
CA TRP A 553 -0.65 -5.80 -32.33
C TRP A 553 0.39 -6.85 -32.75
N ILE A 554 0.50 -7.17 -34.04
CA ILE A 554 1.57 -7.99 -34.62
C ILE A 554 2.67 -7.04 -35.09
#